data_AF-A0A2V9V305-F1
#
_entry.id   AF-A0A2V9V305-F1
#
_cell.length_a   1.000
_cell.length_b   1.000
_cell.length_c   1.000
_cell.angle_alpha   90.00
_cell.angle_beta   90.00
_cell.angle_gamma   90.00
#
_symmetry.space_group_name_H-M   'P 1'
#
loop_
_entity.id
_entity.type
_entity.pdbx_description
1 polymer ?
#
loop_
_entity_poly.entity_id
_entity_poly.type
_entity_poly.pdbx_seq_one_letter_code
_entity_poly.pdbx_strand_id
1 'polypeptide(L)'
;EATDQPYADEYCCEIIANGKWIDANPDTAARATRAILKAAVWVQQNPKAAAQMAVDKKYLASTVELNTVAISRLKYIPSVGLAEQTLHTAAKEMREAKMLSPETDTEALAKRAFQHLEGVTDEWIKTVKVDKVPGGQVDPDEDLRLYAEMILKQGDGCCARKMYDQPDQEAPNLADPDASCHDKNMIASHK
;
A
#
# COMPACT_ATOMS: atom_id res chain seq x y z
N GLU A 1 -0.81 -5.06 1.65
CA GLU A 1 -0.21 -5.41 0.34
C GLU A 1 -0.83 -6.72 -0.14
N ALA A 2 -0.72 -7.05 -1.43
CA ALA A 2 -1.18 -8.35 -1.90
C ALA A 2 -0.32 -9.46 -1.26
N THR A 3 -0.96 -10.54 -0.82
CA THR A 3 -0.28 -11.73 -0.25
C THR A 3 -0.40 -12.94 -1.17
N ASP A 4 -1.28 -12.86 -2.17
CA ASP A 4 -1.59 -13.96 -3.06
C ASP A 4 -0.72 -13.91 -4.31
N GLN A 5 -0.24 -15.06 -4.75
CA GLN A 5 0.49 -15.20 -6.00
C GLN A 5 -0.47 -14.99 -7.20
N PRO A 6 -0.02 -14.34 -8.30
CA PRO A 6 1.36 -13.92 -8.59
C PRO A 6 1.78 -12.56 -8.01
N TYR A 7 0.87 -11.81 -7.39
CA TYR A 7 1.06 -10.38 -7.06
C TYR A 7 1.80 -10.12 -5.74
N ALA A 8 2.13 -11.15 -4.97
CA ALA A 8 2.71 -11.01 -3.63
C ALA A 8 4.10 -10.35 -3.60
N ASP A 9 4.78 -10.33 -4.74
CA ASP A 9 6.13 -9.79 -4.94
C ASP A 9 6.12 -8.52 -5.82
N GLU A 10 4.93 -8.02 -6.18
CA GLU A 10 4.76 -6.82 -7.01
C GLU A 10 4.57 -5.55 -6.18
N TYR A 11 5.06 -4.43 -6.70
CA TYR A 11 4.83 -3.15 -6.06
C TYR A 11 3.48 -2.53 -6.43
N CYS A 12 2.64 -2.29 -5.44
CA CYS A 12 1.38 -1.58 -5.65
C CYS A 12 1.55 -0.06 -5.82
N CYS A 13 2.75 0.49 -5.57
CA CYS A 13 3.01 1.93 -5.54
C CYS A 13 4.34 2.25 -6.24
N GLU A 14 4.29 3.21 -7.17
CA GLU A 14 5.46 3.79 -7.82
C GLU A 14 5.44 5.32 -7.75
N ILE A 15 6.61 5.93 -7.95
CA ILE A 15 6.77 7.38 -7.91
C ILE A 15 7.01 7.88 -9.31
N ILE A 16 6.10 8.73 -9.77
CA ILE A 16 6.12 9.29 -11.12
C ILE A 16 6.67 10.71 -11.06
N ALA A 17 7.58 11.02 -11.98
CA ALA A 17 8.07 12.37 -12.21
C ALA A 17 8.00 12.71 -13.71
N ASN A 18 8.01 14.01 -14.03
CA ASN A 18 7.95 14.46 -15.42
C ASN A 18 9.26 14.13 -16.15
N GLY A 19 9.19 13.40 -17.26
CA GLY A 19 10.36 12.99 -18.04
C GLY A 19 11.26 14.14 -18.48
N LYS A 20 10.69 15.25 -19.01
CA LYS A 20 11.47 16.42 -19.41
C LYS A 20 12.22 17.06 -18.25
N TRP A 21 11.62 17.03 -17.06
CA TRP A 21 12.28 17.55 -15.85
C TRP A 21 13.42 16.64 -15.42
N ILE A 22 13.25 15.31 -15.48
CA ILE A 22 14.31 14.35 -15.17
C ILE A 22 15.47 14.52 -16.15
N ASP A 23 15.21 14.57 -17.45
CA ASP A 23 16.24 14.75 -18.49
C ASP A 23 17.06 16.03 -18.27
N ALA A 24 16.40 17.11 -17.84
CA ALA A 24 17.06 18.38 -17.55
C ALA A 24 17.75 18.42 -16.17
N ASN A 25 17.41 17.51 -15.25
CA ASN A 25 17.87 17.53 -13.86
C ASN A 25 18.22 16.12 -13.31
N PRO A 26 19.03 15.31 -14.02
CA PRO A 26 19.25 13.90 -13.66
C PRO A 26 19.85 13.72 -12.27
N ASP A 27 20.81 14.56 -11.88
CA ASP A 27 21.43 14.51 -10.55
C ASP A 27 20.44 14.82 -9.43
N THR A 28 19.55 15.78 -9.65
CA THR A 28 18.52 16.17 -8.69
C THR A 28 17.47 15.07 -8.57
N ALA A 29 17.05 14.48 -9.68
CA ALA A 29 16.17 13.32 -9.70
C ALA A 29 16.80 12.16 -8.91
N ALA A 30 18.07 11.82 -9.17
CA ALA A 30 18.77 10.76 -8.46
C ALA A 30 18.86 11.04 -6.95
N ARG A 31 19.18 12.27 -6.53
CA ARG A 31 19.19 12.65 -5.11
C ARG A 31 17.81 12.54 -4.46
N ALA A 32 16.76 13.00 -5.13
CA ALA A 32 15.39 12.92 -4.64
C ALA A 32 14.96 11.45 -4.48
N THR A 33 15.19 10.62 -5.50
CA THR A 33 14.89 9.18 -5.45
C THR A 33 15.64 8.51 -4.31
N ARG A 34 16.95 8.76 -4.14
CA ARG A 34 17.69 8.21 -2.99
C ARG A 34 17.12 8.64 -1.64
N ALA A 35 16.70 9.89 -1.50
CA ALA A 35 16.08 10.37 -0.27
C ALA A 35 14.78 9.63 0.04
N ILE A 36 13.95 9.39 -0.98
CA ILE A 36 12.67 8.69 -0.82
C ILE A 36 12.89 7.20 -0.52
N LEU A 37 13.80 6.53 -1.22
CA LEU A 37 14.11 5.12 -0.95
C LEU A 37 14.71 4.94 0.45
N LYS A 38 15.56 5.89 0.91
CA LYS A 38 16.02 5.91 2.31
C LYS A 38 14.87 6.10 3.30
N ALA A 39 13.89 6.95 2.98
CA ALA A 39 12.70 7.13 3.80
C ALA A 39 11.85 5.85 3.86
N ALA A 40 11.69 5.12 2.75
CA ALA A 40 11.01 3.82 2.74
C ALA A 40 11.69 2.82 3.67
N VAL A 41 13.03 2.70 3.59
CA VAL A 41 13.82 1.86 4.53
C VAL A 41 13.61 2.31 5.98
N TRP A 42 13.53 3.62 6.24
CA TRP A 42 13.27 4.14 7.58
C TRP A 42 11.86 3.79 8.07
N VAL A 43 10.82 3.90 7.23
CA VAL A 43 9.44 3.52 7.58
C VAL A 43 9.35 2.02 7.88
N GLN A 44 9.98 1.19 7.05
CA GLN A 44 10.03 -0.27 7.26
C GLN A 44 10.61 -0.64 8.64
N GLN A 45 11.57 0.15 9.13
CA GLN A 45 12.21 -0.07 10.44
C GLN A 45 11.56 0.68 11.60
N ASN A 46 10.67 1.63 11.31
CA ASN A 46 10.06 2.51 12.32
C ASN A 46 8.55 2.72 12.06
N PRO A 47 7.75 1.66 11.89
CA PRO A 47 6.34 1.77 11.49
C PRO A 47 5.49 2.61 12.46
N LYS A 48 5.69 2.46 13.77
CA LYS A 48 4.94 3.22 14.80
C LYS A 48 5.34 4.70 14.83
N ALA A 49 6.62 4.99 14.68
CA ALA A 49 7.09 6.38 14.60
C ALA A 49 6.61 7.06 13.31
N ALA A 50 6.60 6.34 12.19
CA ALA A 50 6.03 6.82 10.93
C ALA A 50 4.53 7.11 11.09
N ALA A 51 3.79 6.21 11.75
CA ALA A 51 2.37 6.37 12.01
C ALA A 51 2.06 7.61 12.84
N GLN A 52 2.78 7.78 13.96
CA GLN A 52 2.68 8.95 14.83
C GLN A 52 2.98 10.24 14.06
N MET A 53 4.09 10.26 13.31
CA MET A 53 4.49 11.43 12.53
C MET A 53 3.41 11.84 11.51
N ALA A 54 2.83 10.89 10.79
CA ALA A 54 1.79 11.16 9.79
C ALA A 54 0.53 11.78 10.42
N VAL A 55 0.14 11.33 11.62
CA VAL A 55 -1.02 11.85 12.36
C VAL A 55 -0.72 13.22 12.95
N ASP A 56 0.42 13.39 13.64
CA ASP A 56 0.82 14.66 14.27
C ASP A 56 0.97 15.80 13.26
N LYS A 57 1.51 15.47 12.09
CA LYS A 57 1.68 16.43 10.98
C LYS A 57 0.43 16.64 10.16
N LYS A 58 -0.67 15.93 10.49
CA LYS A 58 -1.95 16.00 9.77
C LYS A 58 -1.83 15.64 8.29
N TYR A 59 -0.88 14.76 7.96
CA TYR A 59 -0.75 14.20 6.60
C TYR A 59 -1.81 13.14 6.34
N LEU A 60 -2.30 12.48 7.39
CA LEU A 60 -3.36 11.50 7.34
C LEU A 60 -4.38 11.75 8.45
N ALA A 61 -5.66 11.78 8.08
CA ALA A 61 -6.76 11.81 9.04
C ALA A 61 -7.02 10.39 9.58
N SER A 62 -6.24 9.99 10.58
CA SER A 62 -6.32 8.67 11.23
C SER A 62 -5.90 8.77 12.69
N THR A 63 -6.03 7.68 13.45
CA THR A 63 -5.38 7.53 14.76
C THR A 63 -4.00 6.89 14.60
N VAL A 64 -3.16 7.05 15.61
CA VAL A 64 -1.81 6.48 15.61
C VAL A 64 -1.90 4.96 15.57
N GLU A 65 -2.83 4.36 16.31
CA GLU A 65 -3.04 2.92 16.39
C GLU A 65 -3.46 2.34 15.04
N LEU A 66 -4.48 2.93 14.40
CA LEU A 66 -4.97 2.47 13.10
C LEU A 66 -3.90 2.61 12.02
N ASN A 67 -3.18 3.74 12.01
CA ASN A 67 -2.11 3.96 11.05
C ASN A 67 -0.90 3.05 11.31
N THR A 68 -0.61 2.72 12.58
CA THR A 68 0.44 1.75 12.92
C THR A 68 0.11 0.38 12.33
N VAL A 69 -1.13 -0.11 12.48
CA VAL A 69 -1.55 -1.38 11.87
C VAL A 69 -1.45 -1.33 10.34
N ALA A 70 -1.87 -0.23 9.73
CA ALA A 70 -1.79 -0.07 8.28
C ALA A 70 -0.34 -0.12 7.78
N ILE A 71 0.55 0.69 8.36
CA ILE A 71 1.96 0.77 7.97
C ILE A 71 2.68 -0.57 8.23
N SER A 72 2.41 -1.26 9.34
CA SER A 72 3.04 -2.54 9.66
C SER A 72 2.68 -3.69 8.70
N ARG A 73 1.54 -3.58 7.99
CA ARG A 73 1.07 -4.59 7.03
C ARG A 73 1.47 -4.30 5.57
N LEU A 74 2.19 -3.21 5.35
CA LEU A 74 2.76 -2.85 4.05
C LEU A 74 4.27 -3.11 4.08
N LYS A 75 4.84 -3.54 2.95
CA LYS A 75 6.29 -3.70 2.81
C LYS A 75 6.85 -2.43 2.20
N TYR A 76 7.58 -1.66 3.00
CA TYR A 76 8.35 -0.49 2.56
C TYR A 76 9.79 -0.88 2.18
N ILE A 77 9.99 -2.10 1.66
CA ILE A 77 11.29 -2.61 1.22
C ILE A 77 11.46 -2.18 -0.23
N PRO A 78 12.34 -1.22 -0.56
CA PRO A 78 12.51 -0.75 -1.93
C PRO A 78 13.37 -1.69 -2.77
N SER A 79 13.08 -1.76 -4.07
CA SER A 79 13.93 -2.39 -5.08
C SER A 79 13.72 -1.70 -6.43
N VAL A 80 14.82 -1.46 -7.15
CA VAL A 80 14.81 -0.92 -8.51
C VAL A 80 14.39 -2.00 -9.50
N GLY A 81 14.97 -3.21 -9.40
CA GLY A 81 14.68 -4.29 -10.33
C GLY A 81 13.24 -4.80 -10.24
N LEU A 82 12.71 -4.98 -9.03
CA LEU A 82 11.31 -5.40 -8.85
C LEU A 82 10.32 -4.29 -9.27
N ALA A 83 10.66 -3.01 -9.07
CA ALA A 83 9.83 -1.90 -9.57
C ALA A 83 9.76 -1.92 -11.10
N GLU A 84 10.90 -2.08 -11.79
CA GLU A 84 10.90 -2.19 -13.26
C GLU A 84 10.06 -3.39 -13.71
N GLN A 85 10.26 -4.57 -13.11
CA GLN A 85 9.49 -5.77 -13.45
C GLN A 85 7.98 -5.57 -13.25
N THR A 86 7.58 -4.93 -12.13
CA THR A 86 6.18 -4.61 -11.85
C THR A 86 5.60 -3.72 -12.94
N LEU A 87 6.33 -2.71 -13.41
CA LEU A 87 5.88 -1.84 -14.51
C LEU A 87 5.69 -2.61 -15.83
N HIS A 88 6.56 -3.59 -16.12
CA HIS A 88 6.40 -4.46 -17.28
C HIS A 88 5.15 -5.35 -17.18
N THR A 89 4.87 -5.91 -16.01
CA THR A 89 3.65 -6.68 -15.77
C THR A 89 2.41 -5.79 -15.89
N ALA A 90 2.40 -4.65 -15.18
CA ALA A 90 1.29 -3.71 -15.19
C ALA A 90 0.94 -3.22 -16.61
N ALA A 91 1.94 -2.94 -17.44
CA ALA A 91 1.70 -2.54 -18.83
C ALA A 91 0.99 -3.65 -19.64
N LYS A 92 1.36 -4.92 -19.46
CA LYS A 92 0.72 -6.06 -20.12
C LYS A 92 -0.72 -6.23 -19.65
N GLU A 93 -0.92 -6.21 -18.33
CA GLU A 93 -2.23 -6.40 -17.71
C GLU A 93 -3.19 -5.26 -18.04
N MET A 94 -2.70 -4.01 -18.11
CA MET A 94 -3.51 -2.89 -18.56
C MET A 94 -4.00 -3.05 -20.00
N ARG A 95 -3.21 -3.69 -20.88
CA ARG A 95 -3.68 -4.03 -22.24
C ARG A 95 -4.72 -5.15 -22.21
N GLU A 96 -4.51 -6.19 -21.41
CA GLU A 96 -5.46 -7.30 -21.25
C GLU A 96 -6.80 -6.82 -20.65
N ALA A 97 -6.73 -5.92 -19.67
CA ALA A 97 -7.87 -5.24 -19.06
C ALA A 97 -8.52 -4.18 -19.98
N LYS A 98 -8.01 -4.01 -21.21
CA LYS A 98 -8.51 -3.04 -22.22
C LYS A 98 -8.42 -1.58 -21.78
N MET A 99 -7.52 -1.27 -20.85
CA MET A 99 -7.15 0.10 -20.48
C MET A 99 -6.18 0.72 -21.49
N LEU A 100 -5.37 -0.12 -22.14
CA LEU A 100 -4.52 0.26 -23.28
C LEU A 100 -5.11 -0.29 -24.58
N SER A 101 -4.81 0.38 -25.69
CA SER A 101 -5.15 -0.12 -27.04
C SER A 101 -4.55 -1.51 -27.25
N PRO A 102 -5.24 -2.45 -27.93
CA PRO A 102 -4.69 -3.78 -28.24
C PRO A 102 -3.40 -3.70 -29.07
N GLU A 103 -3.19 -2.62 -29.83
CA GLU A 103 -1.99 -2.39 -30.65
C GLU A 103 -0.83 -1.76 -29.85
N THR A 104 -1.00 -1.54 -28.54
CA THR A 104 0.05 -0.94 -27.71
C THR A 104 1.20 -1.91 -27.53
N ASP A 105 2.40 -1.49 -27.94
CA ASP A 105 3.65 -2.14 -27.56
C ASP A 105 3.95 -1.86 -26.08
N THR A 106 3.57 -2.80 -25.23
CA THR A 106 3.70 -2.70 -23.78
C THR A 106 5.15 -2.78 -23.31
N GLU A 107 6.02 -3.46 -24.03
CA GLU A 107 7.45 -3.55 -23.70
C GLU A 107 8.14 -2.22 -23.98
N ALA A 108 7.90 -1.63 -25.15
CA ALA A 108 8.41 -0.31 -25.47
C ALA A 108 7.84 0.77 -24.54
N LEU A 109 6.57 0.65 -24.14
CA LEU A 109 5.94 1.55 -23.18
C LEU A 109 6.61 1.49 -21.81
N ALA A 110 6.73 0.28 -21.22
CA ALA A 110 7.34 0.09 -19.91
C ALA A 110 8.80 0.56 -19.89
N LYS A 111 9.60 0.16 -20.89
CA LYS A 111 11.00 0.57 -21.02
C LYS A 111 11.17 2.09 -21.13
N ARG A 112 10.24 2.77 -21.80
CA ARG A 112 10.27 4.25 -21.90
C ARG A 112 9.82 4.93 -20.62
N ALA A 113 8.91 4.31 -19.87
CA ALA A 113 8.37 4.87 -18.64
C ALA A 113 9.32 4.69 -17.44
N PHE A 114 10.10 3.61 -17.41
CA PHE A 114 11.07 3.38 -16.34
C PHE A 114 12.35 4.18 -16.55
N GLN A 115 12.76 4.93 -15.52
CA GLN A 115 14.00 5.71 -15.58
C GLN A 115 15.07 5.15 -14.64
N HIS A 116 16.19 4.76 -15.22
CA HIS A 116 17.40 4.45 -14.48
C HIS A 116 18.14 5.74 -14.13
N LEU A 117 18.46 5.91 -12.84
CA LEU A 117 19.15 7.08 -12.31
C LEU A 117 20.52 6.68 -11.77
N GLU A 118 21.53 7.50 -12.02
CA GLU A 118 22.91 7.19 -11.64
C GLU A 118 23.04 6.99 -10.12
N GLY A 119 23.66 5.87 -9.74
CA GLY A 119 23.88 5.49 -8.35
C GLY A 119 22.61 5.12 -7.58
N VAL A 120 21.50 4.85 -8.27
CA VAL A 120 20.27 4.31 -7.68
C VAL A 120 20.13 2.86 -8.15
N THR A 121 20.65 1.92 -7.35
CA THR A 121 20.62 0.48 -7.66
C THR A 121 20.23 -0.33 -6.44
N ASP A 122 19.86 -1.60 -6.64
CA ASP A 122 19.58 -2.53 -5.54
C ASP A 122 20.81 -2.77 -4.65
N GLU A 123 22.02 -2.74 -5.21
CA GLU A 123 23.27 -2.82 -4.46
C GLU A 123 23.43 -1.61 -3.54
N TRP A 124 23.16 -0.40 -4.06
CA TRP A 124 23.20 0.81 -3.24
C TRP A 124 22.15 0.76 -2.12
N ILE A 125 20.90 0.34 -2.43
CA ILE A 125 19.83 0.19 -1.44
C ILE A 125 20.26 -0.69 -0.28
N LYS A 126 20.92 -1.83 -0.54
CA LYS A 126 21.43 -2.73 0.51
C LYS A 126 22.43 -2.07 1.46
N THR A 127 23.10 -1.00 1.04
CA THR A 127 24.03 -0.23 1.89
C THR A 127 23.35 0.83 2.74
N VAL A 128 22.08 1.14 2.50
CA VAL A 128 21.36 2.22 3.17
C VAL A 128 21.15 1.86 4.64
N LYS A 129 21.71 2.69 5.51
CA LYS A 129 21.48 2.63 6.97
C LYS A 129 20.58 3.77 7.40
N VAL A 130 19.66 3.45 8.30
CA VAL A 130 18.67 4.37 8.87
C VAL A 130 18.64 4.21 10.37
N ASP A 131 18.32 5.29 11.07
CA ASP A 131 18.23 5.28 12.52
C ASP A 131 16.95 4.58 12.98
N LYS A 132 17.04 3.89 14.12
CA LYS A 132 15.88 3.33 14.82
C LYS A 132 15.43 4.32 15.88
N VAL A 133 14.17 4.71 15.86
CA VAL A 133 13.55 5.55 16.87
C VAL A 133 13.17 4.68 18.07
N PRO A 134 13.53 5.06 19.31
CA PRO A 134 13.09 4.36 20.51
C PRO A 134 11.56 4.26 20.57
N GLY A 135 11.03 3.03 20.67
CA GLY A 135 9.59 2.77 20.64
C GLY A 135 8.92 3.02 19.29
N GLY A 136 9.70 3.23 18.22
CA GLY A 136 9.21 3.45 16.87
C GLY A 136 8.95 2.16 16.08
N GLN A 137 9.38 1.02 16.60
CA GLN A 137 9.17 -0.31 16.02
C GLN A 137 7.80 -0.86 16.42
N VAL A 138 7.40 -1.95 15.78
CA VAL A 138 6.21 -2.74 16.12
C VAL A 138 6.68 -4.17 16.31
N ASP A 139 6.30 -4.80 17.43
CA ASP A 139 6.59 -6.21 17.67
C ASP A 139 5.82 -7.10 16.66
N PRO A 140 6.32 -8.29 16.28
CA PRO A 140 5.72 -9.12 15.23
C PRO A 140 4.22 -9.44 15.38
N ASP A 141 3.70 -9.44 16.62
CA ASP A 141 2.29 -9.71 16.92
C ASP A 141 1.52 -8.46 17.40
N GLU A 142 2.18 -7.30 17.52
CA GLU A 142 1.55 -6.08 18.03
C GLU A 142 0.50 -5.54 17.06
N ASP A 143 0.69 -5.65 15.74
CA ASP A 143 -0.33 -5.24 14.76
C ASP A 143 -1.59 -6.11 14.84
N LEU A 144 -1.44 -7.43 15.02
CA LEU A 144 -2.55 -8.37 15.21
C LEU A 144 -3.34 -8.05 16.48
N ARG A 145 -2.63 -7.75 17.58
CA ARG A 145 -3.25 -7.33 18.84
C ARG A 145 -3.98 -6.01 18.72
N LEU A 146 -3.35 -4.99 18.14
CA LEU A 146 -3.96 -3.68 17.88
C LEU A 146 -5.20 -3.84 17.00
N TYR A 147 -5.12 -4.66 15.94
CA TYR A 147 -6.24 -4.94 15.06
C TYR A 147 -7.39 -5.63 15.79
N ALA A 148 -7.11 -6.64 16.61
CA ALA A 148 -8.11 -7.31 17.43
C ALA A 148 -8.74 -6.34 18.45
N GLU A 149 -7.94 -5.51 19.12
CA GLU A 149 -8.44 -4.48 20.03
C GLU A 149 -9.32 -3.45 19.32
N MET A 150 -8.97 -3.03 18.10
CA MET A 150 -9.79 -2.12 17.31
C MET A 150 -11.12 -2.77 16.90
N ILE A 151 -11.12 -4.05 16.51
CA ILE A 151 -12.36 -4.80 16.25
C ILE A 151 -13.22 -4.88 17.52
N LEU A 152 -12.62 -5.13 18.67
CA LEU A 152 -13.36 -5.23 19.94
C LEU A 152 -13.86 -3.87 20.45
N LYS A 153 -13.12 -2.78 20.18
CA LYS A 153 -13.52 -1.39 20.52
C LYS A 153 -14.57 -0.84 19.57
N GLN A 154 -14.52 -1.23 18.30
CA GLN A 154 -15.65 -1.09 17.38
C GLN A 154 -16.71 -2.11 17.79
N GLY A 155 -17.50 -1.78 18.82
CA GLY A 155 -18.72 -2.52 19.16
C GLY A 155 -19.71 -2.67 18.00
N ASP A 156 -19.42 -2.07 16.84
CA ASP A 156 -20.26 -2.03 15.66
C ASP A 156 -19.52 -2.55 14.43
N GLY A 157 -19.42 -3.88 14.30
CA GLY A 157 -19.23 -4.51 12.99
C GLY A 157 -20.40 -4.17 12.06
N CYS A 158 -20.34 -4.54 10.77
CA CYS A 158 -21.49 -4.41 9.85
C CYS A 158 -22.80 -5.00 10.41
N CYS A 159 -22.72 -5.91 11.39
CA CYS A 159 -23.87 -6.52 12.07
C CYS A 159 -24.44 -5.68 13.23
N ALA A 160 -23.79 -4.60 13.64
CA ALA A 160 -24.20 -3.79 14.79
C ALA A 160 -24.40 -2.29 14.46
N ARG A 161 -23.98 -1.82 13.26
CA ARG A 161 -24.50 -0.55 12.72
C ARG A 161 -26.00 -0.68 12.44
N LYS A 162 -26.83 0.16 13.06
CA LYS A 162 -28.16 0.44 12.50
C LYS A 162 -27.93 1.05 11.12
N MET A 163 -28.50 0.43 10.11
CA MET A 163 -28.29 0.67 8.67
C MET A 163 -28.61 2.09 8.16
N TYR A 164 -28.87 3.06 9.03
CA TYR A 164 -29.47 4.36 8.71
C TYR A 164 -28.58 5.59 8.91
N ASP A 165 -27.31 5.46 9.27
CA ASP A 165 -26.41 6.61 9.50
C ASP A 165 -25.42 6.87 8.35
N GLN A 166 -25.85 6.70 7.10
CA GLN A 166 -25.09 7.19 5.93
C GLN A 166 -25.83 8.38 5.29
N PRO A 167 -25.27 9.60 5.35
CA PRO A 167 -25.94 10.83 4.90
C PRO A 167 -26.11 10.94 3.37
N ASP A 168 -25.65 9.94 2.60
CA ASP A 168 -25.54 9.94 1.14
C ASP A 168 -26.35 8.83 0.44
N GLN A 169 -27.18 8.07 1.15
CA GLN A 169 -28.05 7.05 0.53
C GLN A 169 -29.48 7.59 0.32
N GLU A 170 -29.81 7.96 -0.92
CA GLU A 170 -31.12 8.53 -1.30
C GLU A 170 -32.24 7.50 -1.52
N ALA A 171 -32.05 6.22 -1.17
CA ALA A 171 -33.12 5.21 -1.24
C ALA A 171 -33.17 4.33 0.02
N PRO A 172 -34.36 4.07 0.59
CA PRO A 172 -34.47 3.21 1.76
C PRO A 172 -34.10 1.78 1.39
N ASN A 173 -33.08 1.25 2.05
CA ASN A 173 -32.69 -0.14 1.90
C ASN A 173 -33.83 -1.05 2.44
N LEU A 174 -34.35 -1.92 1.58
CA LEU A 174 -35.44 -2.86 1.87
C LEU A 174 -34.97 -4.12 2.61
N ALA A 175 -33.71 -4.20 3.04
CA ALA A 175 -33.20 -5.31 3.82
C ALA A 175 -33.83 -5.33 5.23
N ASP A 176 -34.34 -6.49 5.62
CA ASP A 176 -34.91 -6.74 6.94
C ASP A 176 -33.81 -6.64 8.03
N PRO A 177 -33.88 -5.66 8.94
CA PRO A 177 -32.86 -5.45 9.97
C PRO A 177 -32.85 -6.56 11.04
N ASP A 178 -33.87 -7.41 11.10
CA ASP A 178 -33.99 -8.51 12.07
C ASP A 178 -33.64 -9.87 11.45
N ALA A 179 -33.16 -9.91 10.20
CA ALA A 179 -32.73 -11.14 9.55
C ALA A 179 -31.57 -11.79 10.32
N SER A 180 -31.78 -13.03 10.77
CA SER A 180 -30.75 -13.79 11.48
C SER A 180 -29.52 -13.99 10.59
N CYS A 181 -28.33 -13.63 11.09
CA CYS A 181 -27.08 -13.95 10.43
C CYS A 181 -26.99 -15.47 10.23
N HIS A 182 -27.07 -15.94 8.98
CA HIS A 182 -27.00 -17.37 8.70
C HIS A 182 -25.66 -17.95 9.20
N ASP A 183 -25.77 -19.03 9.95
CA ASP A 183 -24.65 -19.75 10.55
C ASP A 183 -23.69 -20.22 9.44
N LYS A 184 -22.39 -19.95 9.59
CA LYS A 184 -21.36 -20.20 8.56
C LYS A 184 -21.26 -21.68 8.12
N ASN A 185 -21.87 -22.58 8.88
CA ASN A 185 -21.93 -24.01 8.57
C ASN A 185 -22.96 -24.39 7.49
N MET A 186 -23.85 -23.48 7.05
CA MET A 186 -24.84 -23.78 6.00
C MET A 186 -24.24 -23.83 4.58
N ILE A 187 -23.03 -23.30 4.35
CA ILE A 187 -22.37 -23.32 3.03
C ILE A 187 -21.59 -24.63 2.82
N ALA A 188 -21.26 -25.36 3.88
CA ALA A 188 -20.47 -26.59 3.80
C ALA A 188 -21.27 -27.85 3.45
N SER A 189 -22.60 -27.78 3.35
CA SER A 189 -23.48 -28.93 3.11
C SER A 189 -23.94 -29.09 1.65
N HIS A 190 -23.43 -28.28 0.73
CA HIS A 190 -23.65 -28.45 -0.71
C HIS A 190 -22.33 -28.59 -1.46
N LYS A 191 -21.65 -29.73 -1.24
CA LYS A 191 -20.82 -30.41 -2.23
C LYS A 191 -20.86 -31.91 -1.97
#